data_AF-A0AAE4AAN4-F1
#
_entry.id   AF-A0AAE4AAN4-F1
#
_cell.length_a   1.000
_cell.length_b   1.000
_cell.length_c   1.000
_cell.angle_alpha   90.00
_cell.angle_beta   90.00
_cell.angle_gamma   90.00
#
_symmetry.space_group_name_H-M   'P 1'
#
loop_
_entity.id
_entity.type
_entity.pdbx_description
1 polymer ?
#
loop_
_entity_poly.entity_id
_entity_poly.type
_entity_poly.pdbx_seq_one_letter_code
_entity_poly.pdbx_strand_id
1 'polypeptide(L)'
;MTGEDDSRLTPAERVLRRRTDATSAGRPLSSVARQAQRSVENYLTGGNPPRWMERIAEIDNGIARVRRELAEEHRTLRHACGEDRDAFERRWRERAHAHDFSELNALIRQHNEWYPVERDLPFDPRTGEYLSIHGRSYLRQLLGPGWVLEQFPAR
;
A
#
# COMPACT_ATOMS: atom_id res chain seq x y z
N MET A 1 -36.18 -9.71 -15.67
CA MET A 1 -35.46 -8.59 -15.00
C MET A 1 -34.13 -9.14 -14.53
N THR A 2 -33.08 -8.66 -15.17
CA THR A 2 -31.75 -9.27 -15.27
C THR A 2 -31.00 -9.14 -13.95
N GLY A 3 -30.53 -10.26 -13.39
CA GLY A 3 -29.57 -10.25 -12.29
C GLY A 3 -28.22 -9.76 -12.81
N GLU A 4 -27.83 -8.55 -12.42
CA GLU A 4 -26.51 -8.01 -12.74
C GLU A 4 -25.43 -8.74 -11.93
N ASP A 5 -24.39 -9.12 -12.67
CA ASP A 5 -23.25 -9.94 -12.28
C ASP A 5 -22.37 -9.26 -11.21
N ASP A 6 -22.68 -9.53 -9.94
CA ASP A 6 -21.99 -9.02 -8.74
C ASP A 6 -20.50 -9.45 -8.64
N SER A 7 -20.03 -10.27 -9.58
CA SER A 7 -18.66 -10.80 -9.63
C SER A 7 -17.63 -9.83 -10.19
N ARG A 8 -18.06 -8.74 -10.84
CA ARG A 8 -17.17 -7.71 -11.41
C ARG A 8 -16.85 -6.55 -10.47
N LEU A 9 -17.51 -6.48 -9.32
CA LEU A 9 -17.30 -5.40 -8.37
C LEU A 9 -16.13 -5.71 -7.43
N THR A 10 -15.22 -4.75 -7.36
CA THR A 10 -14.20 -4.72 -6.32
C THR A 10 -14.87 -4.74 -4.94
N PRO A 11 -14.21 -5.31 -3.91
CA PRO A 11 -14.72 -5.27 -2.54
C PRO A 11 -15.12 -3.87 -2.07
N ALA A 12 -14.38 -2.83 -2.48
CA ALA A 12 -14.70 -1.43 -2.19
C ALA A 12 -16.03 -0.99 -2.81
N GLU A 13 -16.27 -1.29 -4.08
CA GLU A 13 -17.53 -0.98 -4.77
C GLU A 13 -18.73 -1.69 -4.14
N ARG A 14 -18.58 -2.95 -3.67
CA ARG A 14 -19.63 -3.67 -2.95
C ARG A 14 -20.03 -3.01 -1.63
N VAL A 15 -19.05 -2.49 -0.88
CA VAL A 15 -19.31 -1.79 0.39
C VAL A 15 -19.97 -0.44 0.15
N LEU A 16 -19.55 0.29 -0.89
CA LEU A 16 -20.17 1.57 -1.28
C LEU A 16 -21.62 1.38 -1.76
N ARG A 17 -21.91 0.36 -2.57
CA ARG A 17 -23.27 0.03 -3.03
C ARG A 17 -24.20 -0.29 -1.87
N ARG A 18 -23.75 -1.14 -0.93
CA ARG A 18 -24.50 -1.46 0.29
C ARG A 18 -24.79 -0.22 1.15
N ARG A 19 -23.91 0.79 1.13
CA ARG A 19 -24.10 2.06 1.84
C ARG A 19 -25.09 3.01 1.15
N THR A 20 -25.23 2.93 -0.17
CA THR A 20 -26.14 3.78 -0.96
C THR A 20 -27.55 3.22 -1.03
N ASP A 21 -27.71 1.89 -0.94
CA ASP A 21 -29.02 1.22 -0.90
C ASP A 21 -29.81 1.51 0.39
N ALA A 22 -29.12 1.95 1.46
CA ALA A 22 -29.75 2.47 2.67
C ALA A 22 -30.26 3.90 2.42
N THR A 23 -31.46 4.02 1.88
CA THR A 23 -32.13 5.31 1.67
C THR A 23 -32.37 6.02 2.99
N SER A 24 -31.53 7.01 3.30
CA SER A 24 -31.95 8.20 4.04
C SER A 24 -31.34 9.41 3.37
N ALA A 25 -32.19 10.28 2.83
CA ALA A 25 -31.81 11.55 2.22
C ALA A 25 -30.82 12.28 3.15
N GLY A 26 -29.59 12.45 2.65
CA GLY A 26 -28.46 12.95 3.43
C GLY A 26 -28.71 14.36 3.92
N ARG A 27 -28.80 14.55 5.23
CA ARG A 27 -28.61 15.87 5.84
C ARG A 27 -27.17 16.30 5.54
N PRO A 28 -26.91 17.49 4.98
CA PRO A 28 -25.55 17.91 4.67
C PRO A 28 -24.72 17.88 5.95
N LEU A 29 -23.59 17.16 5.92
CA LEU A 29 -22.65 17.12 7.04
C LEU A 29 -22.30 18.56 7.43
N SER A 30 -22.42 18.89 8.72
CA SER A 30 -22.11 20.23 9.20
C SER A 30 -20.65 20.57 8.85
N SER A 31 -20.36 21.85 8.63
CA SER A 31 -19.00 22.31 8.33
C SER A 31 -18.00 21.84 9.40
N VAL A 32 -18.44 21.77 10.65
CA VAL A 32 -17.67 21.30 11.80
C VAL A 32 -17.39 19.80 11.73
N ALA A 33 -18.38 18.96 11.37
CA ALA A 33 -18.17 17.52 11.21
C ALA A 33 -17.18 17.22 10.07
N ARG A 34 -17.25 17.98 8.96
CA ARG A 34 -16.30 17.88 7.85
C ARG A 34 -14.88 18.31 8.22
N GLN A 35 -14.72 19.28 9.12
CA GLN A 35 -13.41 19.73 9.61
C GLN A 35 -12.84 18.78 10.67
N ALA A 36 -13.66 18.24 11.56
CA ALA A 36 -13.23 17.32 12.62
C ALA A 36 -12.67 15.99 12.06
N GLN A 37 -13.19 15.51 10.92
CA GLN A 37 -12.65 14.35 10.21
C GLN A 37 -11.26 14.62 9.58
N ARG A 38 -10.91 15.90 9.39
CA ARG A 38 -9.70 16.36 8.70
C ARG A 38 -8.58 16.81 9.62
N SER A 39 -8.83 17.06 10.91
CA SER A 39 -7.76 17.47 11.82
C SER A 39 -6.98 16.26 12.33
N VAL A 40 -5.66 16.31 12.14
CA VAL A 40 -4.70 15.36 12.74
C VAL A 40 -4.83 15.35 14.27
N GLU A 41 -5.27 16.46 14.86
CA GLU A 41 -5.43 16.66 16.30
C GLU A 41 -6.44 15.68 16.95
N ASN A 42 -7.54 15.33 16.29
CA ASN A 42 -8.49 14.35 16.84
C ASN A 42 -7.90 12.93 16.97
N TYR A 43 -6.88 12.59 16.17
CA TYR A 43 -6.18 11.30 16.28
C TYR A 43 -5.19 11.26 17.44
N LEU A 44 -4.64 12.42 17.81
CA LEU A 44 -3.62 12.52 18.86
C LEU A 44 -4.22 12.50 20.28
N THR A 45 -5.52 12.76 20.43
CA THR A 45 -6.15 12.98 21.76
C THR A 45 -6.99 11.81 22.30
N GLY A 46 -7.11 10.66 21.60
CA GLY A 46 -7.68 9.44 22.21
C GLY A 46 -8.53 8.49 21.36
N GLY A 47 -8.46 8.55 20.02
CA GLY A 47 -9.12 7.58 19.12
C GLY A 47 -8.16 6.49 18.62
N ASN A 48 -8.68 5.29 18.32
CA ASN A 48 -7.91 4.29 17.57
C ASN A 48 -7.51 4.88 16.20
N PRO A 49 -6.28 4.64 15.72
CA PRO A 49 -5.85 5.11 14.41
C PRO A 49 -6.77 4.55 13.30
N PRO A 50 -6.99 5.28 12.20
CA PRO A 50 -7.68 4.74 11.03
C PRO A 50 -6.94 3.54 10.48
N ARG A 51 -7.70 2.62 9.87
CA ARG A 51 -7.15 1.44 9.20
C ARG A 51 -6.05 1.75 8.20
N TRP A 52 -6.16 2.86 7.47
CA TRP A 52 -5.11 3.26 6.52
C TRP A 52 -3.78 3.62 7.20
N MET A 53 -3.81 4.21 8.41
CA MET A 53 -2.61 4.54 9.17
C MET A 53 -1.97 3.26 9.73
N GLU A 54 -2.77 2.36 10.30
CA GLU A 54 -2.32 1.04 10.75
C GLU A 54 -1.63 0.28 9.61
N ARG A 55 -2.28 0.22 8.44
CA ARG A 55 -1.75 -0.47 7.26
C ARG A 55 -0.46 0.17 6.75
N ILE A 56 -0.33 1.51 6.80
CA ILE A 56 0.94 2.18 6.48
C ILE A 56 2.04 1.73 7.44
N ALA A 57 1.76 1.72 8.74
CA ALA A 57 2.74 1.31 9.74
C ALA A 57 3.15 -0.17 9.54
N GLU A 58 2.20 -1.06 9.25
CA GLU A 58 2.46 -2.46 8.92
C GLU A 58 3.35 -2.61 7.67
N ILE A 59 3.04 -1.87 6.60
CA ILE A 59 3.85 -1.88 5.36
C ILE A 59 5.26 -1.37 5.65
N ASP A 60 5.40 -0.22 6.33
CA ASP A 60 6.71 0.38 6.58
C ASP A 60 7.57 -0.49 7.51
N ASN A 61 6.96 -1.12 8.52
CA ASN A 61 7.61 -2.10 9.38
C ASN A 61 8.03 -3.36 8.62
N GLY A 62 7.16 -3.87 7.74
CA GLY A 62 7.45 -5.02 6.88
C GLY A 62 8.61 -4.74 5.92
N ILE A 63 8.61 -3.58 5.26
CA ILE A 63 9.72 -3.13 4.41
C ILE A 63 11.00 -3.03 5.23
N ALA A 64 10.97 -2.41 6.41
CA ALA A 64 12.14 -2.26 7.26
C ALA A 64 12.70 -3.61 7.70
N ARG A 65 11.84 -4.59 8.00
CA ARG A 65 12.24 -5.96 8.32
C ARG A 65 12.95 -6.63 7.15
N VAL A 66 12.33 -6.65 5.98
CA VAL A 66 12.92 -7.28 4.79
C VAL A 66 14.25 -6.62 4.41
N ARG A 67 14.36 -5.29 4.53
CA ARG A 67 15.63 -4.58 4.30
C ARG A 67 16.75 -5.05 5.23
N ARG A 68 16.46 -5.32 6.50
CA ARG A 68 17.45 -5.83 7.46
C ARG A 68 17.88 -7.25 7.11
N GLU A 69 16.91 -8.12 6.81
CA GLU A 69 17.17 -9.52 6.40
C GLU A 69 18.04 -9.57 5.14
N LEU A 70 17.68 -8.81 4.10
CA LEU A 70 18.48 -8.71 2.87
C LEU A 70 19.88 -8.13 3.10
N ALA A 71 20.04 -7.15 4.00
CA ALA A 71 21.35 -6.59 4.32
C ALA A 71 22.28 -7.63 4.99
N GLU A 72 21.72 -8.53 5.80
CA GLU A 72 22.47 -9.62 6.42
C GLU A 72 22.82 -10.70 5.40
N GLU A 73 21.87 -11.10 4.56
CA GLU A 73 22.10 -12.07 3.49
C GLU A 73 23.13 -11.60 2.47
N HIS A 74 23.04 -10.33 2.04
CA HIS A 74 23.98 -9.72 1.08
C HIS A 74 25.40 -9.73 1.63
N ARG A 75 25.60 -9.29 2.88
CA ARG A 75 26.91 -9.29 3.55
C ARG A 75 27.46 -10.71 3.71
N THR A 76 26.62 -11.64 4.14
CA THR A 76 27.00 -13.06 4.30
C THR A 76 27.43 -13.66 2.96
N LEU A 77 26.65 -13.43 1.89
CA LEU A 77 26.96 -13.96 0.57
C LEU A 77 28.23 -13.33 -0.02
N ARG A 78 28.42 -12.02 0.16
CA ARG A 78 29.62 -11.31 -0.28
C ARG A 78 30.86 -11.86 0.40
N HIS A 79 30.80 -12.07 1.71
CA HIS A 79 31.89 -12.69 2.47
C HIS A 79 32.17 -14.12 1.99
N ALA A 80 31.13 -14.92 1.75
CA ALA A 80 31.28 -16.31 1.29
C ALA A 80 31.87 -16.43 -0.13
N CYS A 81 31.64 -15.46 -1.02
CA CYS A 81 32.20 -15.48 -2.37
C CYS A 81 33.62 -14.91 -2.44
N GLY A 82 34.06 -14.12 -1.45
CA GLY A 82 35.39 -13.52 -1.43
C GLY A 82 35.65 -12.64 -2.65
N GLU A 83 36.71 -12.94 -3.40
CA GLU A 83 37.10 -12.20 -4.61
C GLU A 83 36.33 -12.63 -5.88
N ASP A 84 35.56 -13.73 -5.82
CA ASP A 84 34.75 -14.21 -6.95
C ASP A 84 33.48 -13.36 -7.11
N ARG A 85 33.65 -12.20 -7.78
CA ARG A 85 32.58 -11.23 -8.05
C ARG A 85 31.50 -11.79 -8.95
N ASP A 86 31.84 -12.62 -9.92
CA ASP A 86 30.88 -13.20 -10.86
C ASP A 86 29.98 -14.23 -10.16
N ALA A 87 30.54 -15.03 -9.25
CA ALA A 87 29.75 -15.92 -8.41
C ALA A 87 28.86 -15.15 -7.43
N PHE A 88 29.36 -14.06 -6.85
CA PHE A 88 28.54 -13.18 -6.01
C PHE A 88 27.37 -12.59 -6.79
N GLU A 89 27.64 -11.98 -7.94
CA GLU A 89 26.63 -11.33 -8.77
C GLU A 89 25.52 -12.31 -9.16
N ARG A 90 25.90 -13.47 -9.70
CA ARG A 90 24.95 -14.51 -10.12
C ARG A 90 24.09 -14.98 -8.96
N ARG A 91 24.71 -15.37 -7.83
CA ARG A 91 23.99 -15.89 -6.67
C ARG A 91 23.12 -14.85 -5.98
N TRP A 92 23.51 -13.57 -6.03
CA TRP A 92 22.71 -12.50 -5.46
C TRP A 92 21.49 -12.19 -6.32
N ARG A 93 21.64 -12.16 -7.65
CA ARG A 93 20.50 -12.04 -8.58
C ARG A 93 19.51 -13.19 -8.40
N GLU A 94 20.00 -14.43 -8.29
CA GLU A 94 19.15 -15.60 -8.00
C GLU A 94 18.36 -15.43 -6.70
N ARG A 95 19.00 -14.97 -5.62
CA ARG A 95 18.32 -14.68 -4.34
C ARG A 95 17.28 -13.57 -4.48
N ALA A 96 17.61 -12.48 -5.17
CA ALA A 96 16.67 -11.38 -5.42
C ALA A 96 15.42 -11.86 -6.18
N HIS A 97 15.56 -12.79 -7.12
CA HIS A 97 14.45 -13.40 -7.84
C HIS A 97 13.64 -14.41 -7.02
N ALA A 98 14.26 -15.07 -6.05
CA ALA A 98 13.62 -16.07 -5.20
C ALA A 98 12.90 -15.46 -3.97
N HIS A 99 13.15 -14.19 -3.64
CA HIS A 99 12.55 -13.57 -2.47
C HIS A 99 11.04 -13.40 -2.63
N ASP A 100 10.27 -13.89 -1.66
CA ASP A 100 8.82 -13.80 -1.67
C ASP A 100 8.34 -12.53 -0.97
N PHE A 101 7.60 -11.70 -1.72
CA PHE A 101 6.98 -10.48 -1.20
C PHE A 101 5.45 -10.60 -1.12
N SER A 102 4.87 -11.79 -1.29
CA SER A 102 3.44 -11.98 -1.51
C SER A 102 2.56 -11.35 -0.42
N GLU A 103 2.91 -11.55 0.85
CA GLU A 103 2.17 -11.00 1.99
C GLU A 103 2.27 -9.47 2.06
N LEU A 104 3.48 -8.92 2.00
CA LEU A 104 3.71 -7.48 2.03
C LEU A 104 3.09 -6.77 0.81
N ASN A 105 3.17 -7.40 -0.37
CA ASN A 105 2.50 -6.92 -1.57
C ASN A 105 0.97 -7.01 -1.47
N ALA A 106 0.42 -7.97 -0.70
CA ALA A 106 -1.01 -8.00 -0.43
C ALA A 106 -1.44 -6.80 0.44
N LEU A 107 -0.64 -6.43 1.45
CA LEU A 107 -0.88 -5.23 2.25
C LEU A 107 -0.77 -3.95 1.40
N ILE A 108 0.24 -3.86 0.53
CA ILE A 108 0.40 -2.72 -0.39
C ILE A 108 -0.78 -2.61 -1.35
N ARG A 109 -1.26 -3.72 -1.91
CA ARG A 109 -2.46 -3.73 -2.77
C ARG A 109 -3.69 -3.25 -2.00
N GLN A 110 -3.93 -3.79 -0.80
CA GLN A 110 -5.03 -3.33 0.05
C GLN A 110 -4.91 -1.85 0.40
N HIS A 111 -3.70 -1.36 0.65
CA HIS A 111 -3.48 0.07 0.86
C HIS A 111 -3.88 0.89 -0.36
N ASN A 112 -3.36 0.54 -1.53
CA ASN A 112 -3.62 1.26 -2.77
C ASN A 112 -5.11 1.27 -3.15
N GLU A 113 -5.83 0.19 -2.86
CA GLU A 113 -7.28 0.06 -3.11
C GLU A 113 -8.10 0.93 -2.14
N TRP A 114 -7.83 0.84 -0.84
CA TRP A 114 -8.69 1.45 0.18
C TRP A 114 -8.29 2.87 0.58
N TYR A 115 -7.02 3.26 0.40
CA TYR A 115 -6.51 4.53 0.86
C TYR A 115 -7.28 5.76 0.32
N PRO A 116 -7.64 5.84 -0.97
CA PRO A 116 -8.39 7.00 -1.48
C PRO A 116 -9.76 7.15 -0.82
N VAL A 117 -10.44 6.03 -0.58
CA VAL A 117 -11.75 5.98 0.07
C VAL A 117 -11.62 6.32 1.56
N GLU A 118 -10.66 5.70 2.25
CA GLU A 118 -10.43 5.88 3.69
C GLU A 118 -9.94 7.31 4.02
N ARG A 119 -9.29 7.99 3.07
CA ARG A 119 -8.81 9.37 3.21
C ARG A 119 -9.73 10.42 2.57
N ASP A 120 -10.85 10.02 1.98
CA ASP A 120 -11.78 10.91 1.27
C ASP A 120 -11.07 11.78 0.22
N LEU A 121 -10.24 11.13 -0.63
CA LEU A 121 -9.51 11.84 -1.68
C LEU A 121 -10.47 12.37 -2.75
N PRO A 122 -10.20 13.56 -3.31
CA PRO A 122 -10.98 14.07 -4.42
C PRO A 122 -10.96 13.11 -5.61
N PHE A 123 -12.12 12.93 -6.23
CA PHE A 123 -12.32 12.07 -7.39
C PHE A 123 -12.63 12.94 -8.62
N ASP A 124 -11.96 12.70 -9.75
CA ASP A 124 -12.31 13.33 -11.03
C ASP A 124 -13.35 12.44 -11.76
N PRO A 125 -14.62 12.86 -11.83
CA PRO A 125 -15.67 12.06 -12.48
C PRO A 125 -15.51 11.94 -13.99
N ARG A 126 -14.67 12.78 -14.62
CA ARG A 126 -14.43 12.75 -16.06
C ARG A 126 -13.40 11.68 -16.45
N THR A 127 -12.41 11.44 -15.60
CA THR A 127 -11.38 10.41 -15.82
C THR A 127 -11.68 9.11 -15.07
N GLY A 128 -12.52 9.16 -14.03
CA GLY A 128 -12.79 8.01 -13.18
C GLY A 128 -11.66 7.71 -12.19
N GLU A 129 -10.79 8.69 -11.90
CA GLU A 129 -9.60 8.49 -11.09
C GLU A 129 -9.58 9.40 -9.85
N TYR A 130 -8.92 8.93 -8.78
CA TYR A 130 -8.63 9.76 -7.61
C TYR A 130 -7.46 10.70 -7.87
N LEU A 131 -7.54 11.92 -7.35
CA LEU A 131 -6.50 12.93 -7.51
C LEU A 131 -5.25 12.62 -6.68
N SER A 132 -4.10 12.99 -7.23
CA SER A 132 -2.79 12.92 -6.56
C SER A 132 -2.73 13.81 -5.30
N ILE A 133 -1.99 13.37 -4.29
CA ILE A 133 -1.74 14.14 -3.07
C ILE A 133 -0.54 15.05 -3.29
N HIS A 134 -0.72 16.38 -3.23
CA HIS A 134 0.35 17.35 -3.46
C HIS A 134 1.13 17.10 -4.78
N GLY A 135 0.43 16.67 -5.83
CA GLY A 135 1.03 16.33 -7.13
C GLY A 135 1.82 15.01 -7.16
N ARG A 136 1.75 14.21 -6.09
CA ARG A 136 2.38 12.89 -6.01
C ARG A 136 1.32 11.80 -6.01
N SER A 137 1.60 10.71 -6.72
CA SER A 137 0.79 9.50 -6.65
C SER A 137 0.74 9.01 -5.21
N TYR A 138 -0.46 8.63 -4.76
CA TYR A 138 -0.63 7.97 -3.47
C TYR A 138 -0.31 6.47 -3.53
N LEU A 139 -0.15 5.91 -4.72
CA LEU A 139 0.10 4.49 -4.92
C LEU A 139 1.51 4.14 -4.43
N ARG A 140 1.57 3.14 -3.56
CA ARG A 140 2.82 2.50 -3.16
C ARG A 140 3.18 1.42 -4.18
N GLN A 141 4.45 1.38 -4.57
CA GLN A 141 4.95 0.39 -5.52
C GLN A 141 4.99 -1.00 -4.90
N LEU A 142 4.68 -2.02 -5.69
CA LEU A 142 4.88 -3.40 -5.30
C LEU A 142 6.37 -3.73 -5.28
N LEU A 143 6.76 -4.58 -4.34
CA LEU A 143 8.13 -5.03 -4.18
C LEU A 143 8.39 -6.24 -5.07
N GLY A 144 9.63 -6.35 -5.55
CA GLY A 144 10.08 -7.45 -6.38
C GLY A 144 11.60 -7.44 -6.54
N PRO A 145 12.13 -8.28 -7.44
CA PRO A 145 13.58 -8.46 -7.59
C PRO A 145 14.32 -7.15 -7.92
N GLY A 146 13.71 -6.29 -8.73
CA GLY A 146 14.25 -4.98 -9.07
C GLY A 146 14.46 -4.09 -7.83
N TRP A 147 13.52 -4.12 -6.88
CA TRP A 147 13.65 -3.38 -5.63
C TRP A 147 14.81 -3.92 -4.79
N VAL A 148 14.99 -5.25 -4.71
CA VAL A 148 16.13 -5.86 -3.99
C VAL A 148 17.46 -5.40 -4.60
N LEU A 149 17.59 -5.44 -5.93
CA LEU A 149 18.80 -5.07 -6.64
C LEU A 149 19.09 -3.56 -6.62
N GLU A 150 18.06 -2.73 -6.49
CA GLU A 150 18.21 -1.29 -6.26
C GLU A 150 18.75 -1.00 -4.85
N GLN A 151 18.19 -1.65 -3.82
CA GLN A 151 18.62 -1.46 -2.43
C GLN A 151 20.02 -2.06 -2.17
N PHE A 152 20.29 -3.21 -2.77
CA PHE A 152 21.53 -3.97 -2.58
C PHE A 152 22.07 -4.44 -3.94
N PRO A 153 22.92 -3.62 -4.58
CA PRO A 153 23.45 -3.95 -5.90
C PRO A 153 24.32 -5.22 -5.91
N ALA A 154 24.27 -5.95 -7.04
CA ALA A 154 25.01 -7.19 -7.28
C ALA A 154 26.49 -6.98 -7.69
N ARG A 155 27.14 -5.90 -7.27
CA ARG A 155 28.45 -5.46 -7.77
C ARG A 155 29.56 -5.32 -6.72
#